data_AF-A0A954NWH4-F1
#
_entry.id   AF-A0A954NWH4-F1
#
_cell.length_a   1.000
_cell.length_b   1.000
_cell.length_c   1.000
_cell.angle_alpha   90.00
_cell.angle_beta   90.00
_cell.angle_gamma   90.00
#
_symmetry.space_group_name_H-M   'P 1'
#
loop_
_entity.id
_entity.type
_entity.pdbx_description
1 polymer ?
#
loop_
_entity_poly.entity_id
_entity_poly.type
_entity_poly.pdbx_seq_one_letter_code
_entity_poly.pdbx_strand_id
1 'polypeptide(L)'
;MEFKFDPKQPYQQEAIASVVDLFEGQPADADALETKLQGALPTPDGQQSFDIAGEVGAVGNNLLLDDEALLQNLQAVQDRNGLEVVSEIAGGALDFDIEMETGTGKTYVYLRTIFELAQKYNFRKFVILVPSTPIKEGVSTSIELMAKHFQDLYAEPFDATVYSGSTAEEVQSFATSTSVQIMVMSIHALRGDKNSRVIHQTRDKLNGLRP
;
A
#
# COMPACT_ATOMS: atom_id res chain seq x y z
N MET A 1 19.88 -23.95 5.32
CA MET A 1 19.73 -23.29 6.63
C MET A 1 18.46 -22.45 6.51
N GLU A 2 17.44 -22.73 7.32
CA GLU A 2 16.15 -22.02 7.25
C GLU A 2 16.16 -20.91 8.30
N PHE A 3 15.91 -19.67 7.87
CA PHE A 3 15.83 -18.54 8.79
C PHE A 3 14.53 -18.66 9.60
N LYS A 4 14.61 -18.43 10.92
CA LYS A 4 13.43 -18.34 11.79
C LYS A 4 13.21 -16.89 12.17
N PHE A 5 12.04 -16.37 11.86
CA PHE A 5 11.61 -15.03 12.25
C PHE A 5 10.72 -15.12 13.49
N ASP A 6 10.88 -14.19 14.42
CA ASP A 6 10.07 -14.13 15.64
C ASP A 6 8.98 -13.04 15.50
N PRO A 7 7.70 -13.41 15.37
CA PRO A 7 6.61 -12.43 15.24
C PRO A 7 6.20 -11.80 16.59
N LYS A 8 6.84 -12.16 17.71
CA LYS A 8 6.41 -11.78 19.06
C LYS A 8 7.25 -10.67 19.70
N GLN A 9 8.16 -10.05 18.95
CA GLN A 9 8.98 -8.95 19.47
C GLN A 9 8.10 -7.71 19.77
N PRO A 10 8.00 -7.25 21.04
CA PRO A 10 7.05 -6.20 21.42
C PRO A 10 7.24 -4.90 20.66
N TYR A 11 8.48 -4.40 20.54
CA TYR A 11 8.78 -3.16 19.82
C TYR A 11 8.42 -3.23 18.33
N GLN A 12 8.47 -4.42 17.71
CA GLN A 12 8.03 -4.59 16.33
C GLN A 12 6.51 -4.55 16.25
N GLN A 13 5.81 -5.20 17.19
CA GLN A 13 4.35 -5.17 17.25
C GLN A 13 3.81 -3.77 17.53
N GLU A 14 4.46 -3.01 18.41
CA GLU A 14 4.10 -1.62 18.71
C GLU A 14 4.29 -0.70 17.50
N ALA A 15 5.39 -0.85 16.75
CA ALA A 15 5.62 -0.10 15.52
C ALA A 15 4.59 -0.45 14.43
N ILE A 16 4.26 -1.74 14.27
CA ILE A 16 3.22 -2.21 13.34
C ILE A 16 1.86 -1.64 13.73
N ALA A 17 1.47 -1.76 15.01
CA ALA A 17 0.20 -1.27 15.53
C ALA A 17 0.08 0.25 15.35
N SER A 18 1.16 1.00 15.51
CA SER A 18 1.16 2.45 15.30
C SER A 18 0.80 2.85 13.87
N VAL A 19 1.08 2.02 12.86
CA VAL A 19 0.63 2.27 11.49
C VAL A 19 -0.79 1.75 11.25
N VAL A 20 -1.09 0.54 11.74
CA VAL A 20 -2.39 -0.09 11.53
C VAL A 20 -3.52 0.72 12.18
N ASP A 21 -3.27 1.29 13.36
CA ASP A 21 -4.28 2.02 14.12
C ASP A 21 -4.57 3.42 13.54
N LEU A 22 -3.74 3.94 12.63
CA LEU A 22 -4.08 5.16 11.86
C LEU A 22 -5.37 5.00 11.07
N PHE A 23 -5.70 3.76 10.68
CA PHE A 23 -6.88 3.43 9.87
C PHE A 23 -8.00 2.80 10.71
N GLU A 24 -8.00 2.97 12.04
CA GLU A 24 -9.12 2.53 12.87
C GLU A 24 -10.46 3.11 12.38
N GLY A 25 -11.49 2.27 12.28
CA GLY A 25 -12.79 2.63 11.71
C GLY A 25 -12.94 2.38 10.20
N GLN A 26 -11.85 2.12 9.46
CA GLN A 26 -11.92 1.76 8.05
C GLN A 26 -12.64 0.40 7.88
N PRO A 27 -13.71 0.31 7.06
CA PRO A 27 -14.39 -0.96 6.81
C PRO A 27 -13.58 -1.84 5.83
N ALA A 28 -13.56 -3.14 6.08
CA ALA A 28 -12.92 -4.11 5.19
C ALA A 28 -13.68 -4.34 3.87
N ASP A 29 -14.96 -3.97 3.82
CA ASP A 29 -15.83 -4.07 2.64
C ASP A 29 -16.03 -2.71 1.94
N ALA A 30 -15.07 -1.79 2.09
CA ALA A 30 -15.09 -0.46 1.48
C ALA A 30 -15.46 -0.49 -0.02
N ASP A 31 -14.89 -1.41 -0.80
CA ASP A 31 -15.17 -1.57 -2.23
C ASP A 31 -16.65 -1.88 -2.51
N ALA A 32 -17.26 -2.72 -1.66
CA ALA A 32 -18.66 -3.09 -1.80
C ALA A 32 -19.60 -1.95 -1.35
N LEU A 33 -19.19 -1.17 -0.36
CA LEU A 33 -19.93 0.02 0.10
C LEU A 33 -19.92 1.11 -0.96
N GLU A 34 -18.76 1.40 -1.54
CA GLU A 34 -18.62 2.40 -2.60
C GLU A 34 -19.46 2.04 -3.82
N THR A 35 -19.37 0.78 -4.29
CA THR A 35 -20.17 0.28 -5.42
C THR A 35 -21.68 0.42 -5.16
N LYS A 36 -22.14 0.14 -3.94
CA LYS A 36 -23.57 0.28 -3.56
C LYS A 36 -24.01 1.74 -3.48
N LEU A 37 -23.16 2.64 -2.99
CA LEU A 37 -23.46 4.06 -2.89
C LEU A 37 -23.52 4.71 -4.28
N GLN A 38 -22.58 4.37 -5.17
CA GLN A 38 -22.59 4.84 -6.55
C GLN A 38 -23.81 4.30 -7.33
N GLY A 39 -24.21 3.05 -7.10
CA GLY A 39 -25.41 2.46 -7.71
C GLY A 39 -26.75 3.01 -7.19
N ALA A 40 -26.75 3.78 -6.09
CA ALA A 40 -27.95 4.32 -5.45
C ALA A 40 -28.23 5.80 -5.77
N LEU A 41 -27.30 6.51 -6.40
CA LEU A 41 -27.45 7.93 -6.75
C LEU A 41 -27.96 8.07 -8.19
N PRO A 42 -29.18 8.61 -8.43
CA PRO A 42 -29.57 9.01 -9.77
C PRO A 42 -28.73 10.22 -10.20
N THR A 43 -27.92 10.07 -11.25
CA THR A 43 -27.18 11.19 -11.84
C THR A 43 -28.17 12.13 -12.54
N PRO A 44 -28.14 13.46 -12.29
CA PRO A 44 -29.09 14.42 -12.86
C PRO A 44 -29.01 14.58 -14.38
N ASP A 45 -27.90 14.15 -14.98
CA ASP A 45 -27.67 14.13 -16.41
C ASP A 45 -27.11 12.75 -16.77
N GLY A 46 -27.70 12.08 -17.77
CA GLY A 46 -27.36 10.71 -18.20
C GLY A 46 -25.92 10.49 -18.73
N GLN A 47 -24.95 11.27 -18.29
CA GLN A 47 -23.53 10.97 -18.37
C GLN A 47 -23.21 10.03 -17.21
N GLN A 48 -23.29 8.72 -17.48
CA GLN A 48 -22.50 7.79 -16.70
C GLN A 48 -21.05 8.18 -16.92
N SER A 49 -20.36 8.65 -15.88
CA SER A 49 -18.91 8.60 -15.85
C SER A 49 -18.56 7.13 -16.08
N PHE A 50 -18.11 6.79 -17.28
CA PHE A 50 -17.54 5.48 -17.55
C PHE A 50 -16.42 5.32 -16.52
N ASP A 51 -16.63 4.44 -15.55
CA ASP A 51 -15.59 4.11 -14.60
C ASP A 51 -14.63 3.16 -15.34
N ILE A 52 -13.70 3.76 -16.09
CA ILE A 52 -12.73 3.08 -16.94
C ILE A 52 -11.87 2.11 -16.07
N ALA A 53 -11.73 2.38 -14.77
CA ALA A 53 -11.10 1.45 -13.82
C ALA A 53 -11.90 0.14 -13.69
N GLY A 54 -13.24 0.22 -13.62
CA GLY A 54 -14.15 -0.92 -13.66
C GLY A 54 -14.13 -1.66 -15.00
N GLU A 55 -13.91 -0.96 -16.11
CA GLU A 55 -13.85 -1.56 -17.46
C GLU A 55 -12.55 -2.35 -17.70
N VAL A 56 -11.46 -2.00 -17.01
CA VAL A 56 -10.15 -2.70 -17.07
C VAL A 56 -9.98 -3.69 -15.90
N GLY A 57 -10.92 -3.73 -14.96
CA GLY A 57 -10.88 -4.61 -13.79
C GLY A 57 -9.77 -4.23 -12.80
N ALA A 58 -9.41 -2.95 -12.74
CA ALA A 58 -8.42 -2.46 -11.79
C ALA A 58 -9.00 -2.48 -10.37
N VAL A 59 -8.21 -2.95 -9.41
CA VAL A 59 -8.57 -3.04 -7.99
C VAL A 59 -7.64 -2.12 -7.21
N GLY A 60 -8.20 -1.07 -6.61
CA GLY A 60 -7.48 -0.12 -5.77
C GLY A 60 -7.72 -0.36 -4.29
N ASN A 61 -6.92 0.29 -3.43
CA ASN A 61 -7.28 0.40 -2.01
C ASN A 61 -8.22 1.61 -1.87
N ASN A 62 -9.35 1.42 -1.20
CA ASN A 62 -10.33 2.47 -0.97
C ASN A 62 -10.32 2.93 0.48
N LEU A 63 -9.90 4.19 0.71
CA LEU A 63 -9.92 4.84 2.01
C LEU A 63 -11.22 5.62 2.17
N LEU A 64 -12.03 5.26 3.16
CA LEU A 64 -13.33 5.89 3.44
C LEU A 64 -13.31 6.78 4.69
N LEU A 65 -12.24 6.74 5.47
CA LEU A 65 -12.04 7.64 6.60
C LEU A 65 -11.85 9.08 6.11
N ASP A 66 -12.52 10.01 6.78
CA ASP A 66 -12.29 11.44 6.56
C ASP A 66 -11.06 11.93 7.35
N ASP A 67 -10.62 13.14 7.04
CA ASP A 67 -9.43 13.75 7.67
C ASP A 67 -9.62 13.91 9.19
N GLU A 68 -10.85 14.10 9.67
CA GLU A 68 -11.13 14.22 11.10
C GLU A 68 -10.92 12.88 11.82
N ALA A 69 -11.45 11.78 11.27
CA ALA A 69 -11.22 10.44 11.82
C ALA A 69 -9.74 10.06 11.77
N LEU A 70 -9.04 10.34 10.66
CA LEU A 70 -7.60 10.08 10.53
C LEU A 70 -6.78 10.90 11.53
N LEU A 71 -7.14 12.17 11.75
CA LEU A 71 -6.49 13.01 12.74
C LEU A 71 -6.71 12.48 14.16
N GLN A 72 -7.93 12.07 14.51
CA GLN A 72 -8.22 11.47 15.82
C GLN A 72 -7.41 10.20 16.05
N ASN A 73 -7.32 9.34 15.04
CA ASN A 73 -6.50 8.13 15.10
C ASN A 73 -5.00 8.45 15.27
N LEU A 74 -4.48 9.42 14.50
CA LEU A 74 -3.09 9.89 14.65
C LEU A 74 -2.82 10.41 16.06
N GLN A 75 -3.70 11.24 16.61
CA GLN A 75 -3.58 11.79 17.95
C GLN A 75 -3.56 10.70 19.02
N ALA A 76 -4.42 9.68 18.89
CA ALA A 76 -4.43 8.52 19.77
C ALA A 76 -3.14 7.70 19.69
N VAL A 77 -2.60 7.50 18.49
CA VAL A 77 -1.30 6.84 18.27
C VAL A 77 -0.16 7.66 18.88
N GLN A 78 -0.15 8.98 18.71
CA GLN A 78 0.87 9.86 19.27
C GLN A 78 0.84 9.85 20.80
N ASP A 79 -0.33 10.03 21.41
CA ASP A 79 -0.51 10.02 22.87
C ASP A 79 -0.04 8.69 23.48
N ARG A 80 -0.46 7.56 22.89
CA ARG A 80 -0.03 6.22 23.33
C ARG A 80 1.49 6.04 23.27
N ASN A 81 2.14 6.60 22.26
CA ASN A 81 3.59 6.50 22.09
C ASN A 81 4.37 7.62 22.83
N GLY A 82 3.67 8.50 23.57
CA GLY A 82 4.29 9.61 24.30
C GLY A 82 4.90 10.68 23.39
N LEU A 83 4.35 10.85 22.18
CA LEU A 83 4.75 11.88 21.21
C LEU A 83 3.92 13.16 21.40
N GLU A 84 4.40 14.26 20.84
CA GLU A 84 3.62 15.50 20.76
C GLU A 84 2.36 15.28 19.91
N VAL A 85 1.20 15.55 20.49
CA VAL A 85 -0.10 15.39 19.84
C VAL A 85 -0.35 16.60 18.94
N VAL A 86 -0.42 16.38 17.62
CA VAL A 86 -0.61 17.45 16.65
C VAL A 86 -2.08 17.85 16.53
N SER A 87 -2.36 19.12 16.21
CA SER A 87 -3.71 19.63 16.02
C SER A 87 -4.25 19.44 14.60
N GLU A 88 -3.39 19.10 13.63
CA GLU A 88 -3.73 18.93 12.23
C GLU A 88 -2.76 17.97 11.53
N ILE A 89 -3.22 17.33 10.45
CA ILE A 89 -2.37 16.50 9.58
C ILE A 89 -1.47 17.42 8.76
N ALA A 90 -0.16 17.19 8.83
CA ALA A 90 0.82 18.04 8.18
C ALA A 90 0.60 18.12 6.65
N GLY A 91 0.43 19.33 6.13
CA GLY A 91 0.35 19.59 4.69
C GLY A 91 -0.87 19.01 3.98
N GLY A 92 -1.86 18.47 4.70
CA GLY A 92 -3.02 17.80 4.11
C GLY A 92 -2.67 16.53 3.31
N ALA A 93 -1.46 16.00 3.54
CA ALA A 93 -0.99 14.76 2.94
C ALA A 93 -0.94 13.67 4.02
N LEU A 94 -1.31 12.44 3.66
CA LEU A 94 -1.26 11.29 4.55
C LEU A 94 0.16 10.70 4.63
N ASP A 95 1.12 11.56 4.95
CA ASP A 95 2.53 11.25 5.07
C ASP A 95 2.87 11.07 6.56
N PHE A 96 3.12 9.83 6.96
CA PHE A 96 3.40 9.47 8.36
C PHE A 96 4.81 8.88 8.51
N ASP A 97 5.48 9.26 9.59
CA ASP A 97 6.84 8.80 9.89
C ASP A 97 6.84 7.76 11.01
N ILE A 98 7.64 6.70 10.82
CA ILE A 98 7.97 5.72 11.84
C ILE A 98 9.48 5.69 12.03
N GLU A 99 9.95 6.18 13.17
CA GLU A 99 11.36 6.17 13.52
C GLU A 99 11.75 4.84 14.17
N MET A 100 12.83 4.23 13.66
CA MET A 100 13.33 2.96 14.20
C MET A 100 14.85 2.92 14.14
N GLU A 101 15.46 2.54 15.28
CA GLU A 101 16.91 2.36 15.41
C GLU A 101 17.43 1.26 14.47
N THR A 102 18.69 1.37 14.06
CA THR A 102 19.31 0.38 13.16
C THR A 102 19.39 -0.99 13.84
N GLY A 103 19.11 -2.05 13.09
CA GLY A 103 19.15 -3.43 13.61
C GLY A 103 17.88 -3.88 14.33
N THR A 104 16.84 -3.04 14.46
CA THR A 104 15.54 -3.41 15.08
C THR A 104 14.55 -4.08 14.12
N GLY A 105 14.96 -4.34 12.86
CA GLY A 105 14.12 -5.06 11.90
C GLY A 105 13.06 -4.21 11.20
N LYS A 106 13.35 -2.94 10.90
CA LYS A 106 12.50 -2.04 10.08
C LYS A 106 11.95 -2.71 8.81
N THR A 107 12.77 -3.50 8.12
CA THR A 107 12.34 -4.29 6.94
C THR A 107 11.22 -5.25 7.26
N TYR A 108 11.35 -5.98 8.37
CA TYR A 108 10.32 -6.91 8.81
C TYR A 108 9.05 -6.17 9.24
N VAL A 109 9.19 -5.03 9.94
CA VAL A 109 8.05 -4.21 10.39
C VAL A 109 7.22 -3.73 9.21
N TYR A 110 7.77 -3.02 8.23
CA TYR A 110 6.93 -2.50 7.14
C TYR A 110 6.34 -3.63 6.27
N LEU A 111 7.08 -4.75 6.08
CA LEU A 111 6.54 -5.89 5.33
C LEU A 111 5.40 -6.54 6.08
N ARG A 112 5.51 -6.69 7.41
CA ARG A 112 4.44 -7.25 8.21
C ARG A 112 3.23 -6.32 8.30
N THR A 113 3.45 -5.01 8.38
CA THR A 113 2.38 -4.00 8.34
C THR A 113 1.51 -4.14 7.08
N ILE A 114 2.10 -4.44 5.92
CA ILE A 114 1.34 -4.73 4.69
C ILE A 114 0.29 -5.83 4.91
N PHE A 115 0.68 -6.93 5.54
CA PHE A 115 -0.23 -8.05 5.80
C PHE A 115 -1.28 -7.74 6.87
N GLU A 116 -0.92 -6.97 7.91
CA GLU A 116 -1.87 -6.52 8.93
C GLU A 116 -2.93 -5.58 8.34
N LEU A 117 -2.53 -4.66 7.46
CA LEU A 117 -3.45 -3.79 6.72
C LEU A 117 -4.33 -4.59 5.76
N ALA A 118 -3.77 -5.59 5.08
CA ALA A 118 -4.54 -6.47 4.21
C ALA A 118 -5.60 -7.26 4.99
N GLN A 119 -5.23 -7.81 6.15
CA GLN A 119 -6.14 -8.60 6.97
C GLN A 119 -7.22 -7.74 7.64
N LYS A 120 -6.86 -6.56 8.17
CA LYS A 120 -7.77 -5.71 8.93
C LYS A 120 -8.67 -4.85 8.04
N TYR A 121 -8.15 -4.37 6.90
CA TYR A 121 -8.80 -3.34 6.08
C TYR A 121 -8.91 -3.70 4.59
N ASN A 122 -8.51 -4.91 4.19
CA ASN A 122 -8.52 -5.35 2.81
C ASN A 122 -7.68 -4.47 1.86
N PHE A 123 -6.68 -3.76 2.37
CA PHE A 123 -5.70 -3.10 1.50
C PHE A 123 -4.84 -4.15 0.81
N ARG A 124 -4.85 -4.17 -0.53
CA ARG A 124 -4.19 -5.19 -1.35
C ARG A 124 -3.04 -4.64 -2.18
N LYS A 125 -2.95 -3.33 -2.41
CA LYS A 125 -1.95 -2.71 -3.29
C LYS A 125 -0.94 -1.92 -2.49
N PHE A 126 0.34 -2.30 -2.56
CA PHE A 126 1.42 -1.64 -1.82
C PHE A 126 2.62 -1.35 -2.70
N VAL A 127 3.15 -0.13 -2.60
CA VAL A 127 4.38 0.28 -3.29
C VAL A 127 5.47 0.57 -2.26
N ILE A 128 6.61 -0.09 -2.39
CA ILE A 128 7.80 0.17 -1.59
C ILE A 128 8.79 0.97 -2.45
N LEU A 129 8.94 2.25 -2.13
CA LEU A 129 9.87 3.15 -2.80
C LEU A 129 11.22 3.16 -2.07
N VAL A 130 12.30 2.87 -2.79
CA VAL A 130 13.66 2.82 -2.23
C VAL A 130 14.62 3.80 -2.92
N PRO A 131 15.66 4.29 -2.22
CA PRO A 131 16.52 5.33 -2.79
C PRO A 131 17.56 4.79 -3.79
N SER A 132 17.86 3.48 -3.80
CA SER A 132 18.91 2.92 -4.64
C SER A 132 18.64 1.48 -5.08
N THR A 133 19.29 1.06 -6.17
CA THR A 133 19.21 -0.32 -6.68
C THR A 133 19.70 -1.37 -5.68
N PRO A 134 20.83 -1.21 -4.96
CA PRO A 134 21.24 -2.20 -3.97
C PRO A 134 20.21 -2.40 -2.85
N ILE A 135 19.56 -1.32 -2.39
CA ILE A 135 18.49 -1.42 -1.39
C ILE A 135 17.28 -2.14 -1.98
N LYS A 136 16.90 -1.84 -3.23
CA LYS A 136 15.83 -2.54 -3.96
C LYS A 136 16.04 -4.05 -4.02
N GLU A 137 17.25 -4.49 -4.38
CA GLU A 137 17.61 -5.92 -4.40
C GLU A 137 17.56 -6.53 -2.99
N GLY A 138 18.07 -5.81 -1.98
CA GLY A 138 18.01 -6.26 -0.58
C GLY A 138 16.57 -6.43 -0.06
N VAL A 139 15.64 -5.55 -0.48
CA VAL A 139 14.22 -5.69 -0.16
C VAL A 139 13.60 -6.89 -0.88
N SER A 140 13.89 -7.08 -2.18
CA SER A 140 13.40 -8.25 -2.94
C SER A 140 13.83 -9.56 -2.28
N THR A 141 15.12 -9.68 -1.95
CA THR A 141 15.64 -10.85 -1.23
C THR A 141 14.98 -11.02 0.15
N SER A 142 14.71 -9.92 0.87
CA SER A 142 14.02 -10.00 2.17
C SER A 142 12.59 -10.55 2.02
N ILE A 143 11.86 -10.12 0.99
CA ILE A 143 10.52 -10.63 0.70
C ILE A 143 10.57 -12.12 0.39
N GLU A 144 11.48 -12.56 -0.48
CA GLU A 144 11.66 -13.97 -0.83
C GLU A 144 11.98 -14.84 0.40
N LEU A 145 12.90 -14.37 1.26
CA LEU A 145 13.30 -15.07 2.48
C LEU A 145 12.15 -15.18 3.49
N MET A 146 11.29 -14.17 3.58
CA MET A 146 10.17 -14.12 4.53
C MET A 146 8.85 -14.67 3.96
N ALA A 147 8.80 -15.04 2.68
CA ALA A 147 7.55 -15.42 2.01
C ALA A 147 6.81 -16.55 2.73
N LYS A 148 7.51 -17.64 3.07
CA LYS A 148 6.96 -18.76 3.83
C LYS A 148 6.47 -18.31 5.21
N HIS A 149 7.24 -17.47 5.89
CA HIS A 149 6.90 -16.96 7.22
C HIS A 149 5.60 -16.15 7.21
N PHE A 150 5.41 -15.27 6.22
CA PHE A 150 4.15 -14.51 6.09
C PHE A 150 2.98 -15.38 5.66
N GLN A 151 3.19 -16.36 4.77
CA GLN A 151 2.17 -17.35 4.44
C GLN A 151 1.70 -18.15 5.65
N ASP A 152 2.63 -18.60 6.50
CA ASP A 152 2.30 -19.34 7.72
C ASP A 152 1.59 -18.46 8.76
N LEU A 153 1.92 -17.16 8.81
CA LEU A 153 1.36 -16.22 9.79
C LEU A 153 -0.04 -15.70 9.42
N TYR A 154 -0.30 -15.42 8.14
CA TYR A 154 -1.54 -14.77 7.69
C TYR A 154 -2.43 -15.65 6.81
N ALA A 155 -1.90 -16.73 6.22
CA ALA A 155 -2.58 -17.52 5.18
C ALA A 155 -3.09 -16.67 3.99
N GLU A 156 -2.45 -15.53 3.74
CA GLU A 156 -2.80 -14.60 2.66
C GLU A 156 -1.91 -14.83 1.44
N PRO A 157 -2.47 -15.07 0.24
CA PRO A 157 -1.68 -15.12 -0.99
C PRO A 157 -1.17 -13.72 -1.33
N PHE A 158 0.10 -13.65 -1.73
CA PHE A 158 0.71 -12.40 -2.16
C PHE A 158 1.73 -12.62 -3.28
N ASP A 159 1.92 -11.60 -4.10
CA ASP A 159 3.00 -11.54 -5.08
C ASP A 159 3.80 -10.26 -4.88
N ALA A 160 5.10 -10.34 -5.15
CA ALA A 160 5.99 -9.19 -5.14
C ALA A 160 6.68 -9.05 -6.49
N THR A 161 6.70 -7.83 -7.03
CA THR A 161 7.32 -7.52 -8.32
C THR A 161 8.27 -6.35 -8.18
N VAL A 162 9.44 -6.46 -8.79
CA VAL A 162 10.41 -5.37 -8.89
C VAL A 162 10.12 -4.58 -10.17
N TYR A 163 9.68 -3.33 -10.01
CA TYR A 163 9.40 -2.46 -11.15
C TYR A 163 10.70 -1.86 -11.69
N SER A 164 10.96 -2.11 -12.96
CA SER A 164 12.16 -1.65 -13.66
C SER A 164 11.92 -0.31 -14.39
N GLY A 165 10.67 0.08 -14.59
CA GLY A 165 10.31 1.24 -15.41
C GLY A 165 10.24 0.94 -16.91
N SER A 166 10.41 -0.33 -17.31
CA SER A 166 10.70 -0.73 -18.69
C SER A 166 9.48 -1.24 -19.46
N THR A 167 8.51 -1.87 -18.79
CA THR A 167 7.32 -2.43 -19.44
C THR A 167 6.04 -2.09 -18.67
N ALA A 168 4.93 -1.96 -19.41
CA ALA A 168 3.61 -1.70 -18.83
C ALA A 168 2.99 -2.97 -18.23
N GLU A 169 3.41 -4.14 -18.71
CA GLU A 169 2.96 -5.44 -18.22
C GLU A 169 3.31 -5.63 -16.72
N GLU A 170 4.40 -5.02 -16.25
CA GLU A 170 4.81 -5.02 -14.82
C GLU A 170 3.76 -4.36 -13.90
N VAL A 171 2.91 -3.46 -14.44
CA VAL A 171 1.89 -2.72 -13.66
C VAL A 171 0.50 -3.31 -13.85
N GLN A 172 0.25 -4.00 -14.97
CA GLN A 172 -1.08 -4.56 -15.24
C GLN A 172 -1.49 -5.63 -14.23
N SER A 173 -0.60 -6.59 -13.93
CA SER A 173 -0.89 -7.63 -12.93
C SER A 173 -1.07 -7.02 -11.54
N PHE A 174 -0.25 -6.02 -11.21
CA PHE A 174 -0.38 -5.26 -9.97
C PHE A 174 -1.75 -4.57 -9.89
N ALA A 175 -2.22 -3.95 -10.97
CA ALA A 175 -3.49 -3.23 -10.98
C ALA A 175 -4.71 -4.16 -10.91
N THR A 176 -4.70 -5.33 -11.57
CA THR A 176 -5.90 -6.17 -11.72
C THR A 176 -6.02 -7.34 -10.73
N SER A 177 -4.93 -7.73 -10.08
CA SER A 177 -4.96 -8.85 -9.13
C SER A 177 -5.86 -8.55 -7.92
N THR A 178 -6.46 -9.57 -7.30
CA THR A 178 -7.21 -9.43 -6.03
C THR A 178 -6.41 -9.89 -4.81
N SER A 179 -5.24 -10.51 -5.00
CA SER A 179 -4.32 -10.88 -3.93
C SER A 179 -3.51 -9.67 -3.45
N VAL A 180 -2.77 -9.82 -2.34
CA VAL A 180 -1.83 -8.78 -1.89
C VAL A 180 -0.72 -8.63 -2.95
N GLN A 181 -0.51 -7.41 -3.42
CA GLN A 181 0.50 -7.07 -4.42
C GLN A 181 1.49 -6.07 -3.83
N ILE A 182 2.77 -6.42 -3.90
CA ILE A 182 3.88 -5.58 -3.41
C ILE A 182 4.76 -5.19 -4.59
N MET A 183 4.78 -3.91 -4.94
CA MET A 183 5.66 -3.39 -5.98
C MET A 183 6.87 -2.69 -5.36
N VAL A 184 8.07 -3.20 -5.64
CA VAL A 184 9.33 -2.58 -5.17
C VAL A 184 9.93 -1.77 -6.30
N MET A 185 10.15 -0.47 -6.08
CA MET A 185 10.70 0.41 -7.11
C MET A 185 11.69 1.42 -6.55
N SER A 186 12.64 1.87 -7.37
CA SER A 186 13.59 2.90 -6.97
C SER A 186 13.09 4.30 -7.35
N ILE A 187 13.51 5.33 -6.64
CA ILE A 187 13.25 6.74 -7.02
C ILE A 187 13.73 7.02 -8.46
N HIS A 188 14.81 6.37 -8.90
CA HIS A 188 15.31 6.49 -10.28
C HIS A 188 14.36 5.91 -11.33
N ALA A 189 13.53 4.90 -10.98
CA ALA A 189 12.53 4.35 -11.89
C ALA A 189 11.39 5.35 -12.15
N LEU A 190 11.13 6.26 -11.21
CA LEU A 190 10.17 7.35 -11.36
C LEU A 190 10.75 8.57 -12.10
N ARG A 191 12.06 8.79 -11.98
CA ARG A 191 12.76 9.90 -12.64
C ARG A 191 12.96 9.62 -14.13
N GLY A 192 12.35 10.45 -14.97
CA GLY A 192 12.45 10.44 -16.44
C GLY A 192 11.30 11.24 -17.08
N ASP A 193 11.22 11.18 -18.40
CA ASP A 193 10.18 11.84 -19.20
C ASP A 193 9.30 10.79 -19.91
N LYS A 194 8.31 11.25 -20.68
CA LYS A 194 7.43 10.36 -21.46
C LYS A 194 8.19 9.47 -22.46
N ASN A 195 9.40 9.84 -22.87
CA ASN A 195 10.18 9.04 -23.83
C ASN A 195 11.02 7.96 -23.14
N SER A 196 11.34 8.14 -21.86
CA SER A 196 12.27 7.28 -21.11
C SER A 196 11.60 6.39 -20.07
N ARG A 197 10.40 6.69 -19.60
CA ARG A 197 9.71 5.91 -18.55
C ARG A 197 8.27 5.59 -18.91
N VAL A 198 7.89 4.34 -18.66
CA VAL A 198 6.53 3.84 -18.94
C VAL A 198 5.46 4.53 -18.10
N ILE A 199 5.73 4.85 -16.83
CA ILE A 199 4.79 5.55 -15.94
C ILE A 199 4.33 6.92 -16.47
N HIS A 200 5.15 7.56 -17.31
CA HIS A 200 4.83 8.87 -17.91
C HIS A 200 4.15 8.73 -19.30
N GLN A 201 4.07 7.51 -19.83
CA GLN A 201 3.48 7.22 -21.14
C GLN A 201 2.00 6.91 -21.05
N THR A 202 1.23 7.47 -21.98
CA THR A 202 -0.15 7.07 -22.24
C THR A 202 -0.09 6.09 -23.41
N ARG A 203 -0.38 4.80 -23.21
CA ARG A 203 -0.25 3.78 -24.26
C ARG A 203 -1.61 3.16 -24.60
N ASP A 204 -1.85 2.97 -25.90
CA ASP A 204 -3.04 2.29 -26.43
C ASP A 204 -3.22 0.85 -25.94
N LYS A 205 -2.12 0.16 -25.55
CA LYS A 205 -2.20 -1.21 -25.01
C LYS A 205 -2.83 -1.31 -23.61
N LEU A 206 -2.97 -0.19 -22.90
CA LEU A 206 -3.71 -0.07 -21.64
C LEU A 206 -5.09 0.59 -21.87
N ASN A 207 -5.64 0.51 -23.09
CA ASN A 207 -6.85 1.25 -23.49
C ASN A 207 -6.76 2.77 -23.25
N GLY A 208 -5.56 3.35 -23.34
CA GLY A 208 -5.33 4.79 -23.12
C GLY A 208 -5.12 5.19 -21.65
N LEU A 209 -5.07 4.25 -20.71
CA LEU A 209 -4.73 4.53 -19.31
C LEU A 209 -3.23 4.79 -19.12
N ARG A 210 -2.92 5.63 -18.15
CA ARG A 210 -1.55 5.74 -17.61
C ARG A 210 -1.33 4.56 -16.66
N PRO A 211 -0.14 3.93 -16.67
CA PRO A 211 0.22 2.91 -15.68
C PRO A 211 0.21 3.49 -14.26
#